data_AF-A0A519SDT2-F1
#
_entry.id   AF-A0A519SDT2-F1
#
_cell.length_a   1.000
_cell.length_b   1.000
_cell.length_c   1.000
_cell.angle_alpha   90.00
_cell.angle_beta   90.00
_cell.angle_gamma   90.00
#
_symmetry.space_group_name_H-M   'P 1'
#
loop_
_entity.id
_entity.type
_entity.pdbx_description
1 polymer ?
#
loop_
_entity_poly.entity_id
_entity_poly.type
_entity_poly.pdbx_seq_one_letter_code
_entity_poly.pdbx_strand_id
1 'polypeptide(L)'
;MNLFKLVSDLEQADPEFLDRINPRRRVFKYLGNAGQKVTAAAVPAILASFFNRAYGQTTTLPTDVQKVLTLALQLEYLEFHFYNTALGVSGLIPTSETAGITTIRNDEAGHISALRGVLGTSAPSYLVTDFDYSGGGGTGMGPTASALVANGAGNANGALFFAAGQAFSDVGQRAYKGGAPTLNTTGTKDILEAALNIHSVEARHNSHFRTVRRAIVANSLGSAMAAAVSPYDAAPKSWINLIDNGGPTAPNNSKPANAVYNAGNPAANYPAESNTTQATVNLTTLNATYTAAAVSEAFDEPLDPGTVQTIALNFTSVAGKAKGLFQQVF
;
A
#
# COMPACT_ATOMS: atom_id res chain seq x y z
N MET A 1 14.84 20.41 37.05
CA MET A 1 15.53 19.53 36.10
C MET A 1 15.96 20.34 34.90
N ASN A 2 17.24 20.30 34.52
CA ASN A 2 17.74 20.99 33.35
C ASN A 2 17.66 20.02 32.16
N LEU A 3 16.63 20.18 31.32
CA LEU A 3 16.36 19.30 30.18
C LEU A 3 17.54 19.25 29.20
N PHE A 4 18.26 20.36 29.03
CA PHE A 4 19.44 20.43 28.16
C PHE A 4 20.63 19.64 28.73
N LYS A 5 20.75 19.60 30.06
CA LYS A 5 21.75 18.77 30.73
C LYS A 5 21.42 17.27 30.60
N LEU A 6 20.15 16.89 30.71
CA LEU A 6 19.71 15.51 30.51
C LEU A 6 20.03 14.99 29.08
N VAL A 7 19.79 15.83 28.06
CA VAL A 7 20.10 15.48 26.66
C VAL A 7 21.62 15.37 26.43
N SER A 8 22.42 16.27 27.01
CA SER A 8 23.88 16.22 26.92
C SER A 8 24.48 15.00 27.66
N ASP A 9 23.92 14.65 28.82
CA ASP A 9 24.37 13.50 29.60
C ASP A 9 23.99 12.18 28.87
N LEU A 10 22.86 12.15 28.14
CA LEU A 10 22.47 11.04 27.26
C LEU A 10 23.35 10.92 26.01
N GLU A 11 23.74 12.04 25.40
CA GLU A 11 24.65 12.07 24.23
C GLU A 11 26.08 11.62 24.58
N GLN A 12 26.55 11.89 25.80
CA GLN A 12 27.82 11.36 26.31
C GLN A 12 27.76 9.86 26.62
N ALA A 13 26.62 9.35 27.06
CA ALA A 13 26.44 7.94 27.39
C ALA A 13 26.20 7.06 26.14
N ASP A 14 25.54 7.60 25.12
CA ASP A 14 25.33 6.96 23.82
C ASP A 14 25.50 8.01 22.70
N PRO A 15 26.69 8.10 22.09
CA PRO A 15 26.97 9.03 20.99
C PRO A 15 26.06 8.83 19.76
N GLU A 16 25.40 7.68 19.65
CA GLU A 16 24.47 7.36 18.56
C GLU A 16 22.99 7.65 18.92
N PHE A 17 22.70 8.07 20.16
CA PHE A 17 21.34 8.31 20.64
C PHE A 17 20.55 9.26 19.73
N LEU A 18 21.17 10.38 19.33
CA LEU A 18 20.56 11.36 18.44
C LEU A 18 20.40 10.84 16.99
N ASP A 19 21.25 9.90 16.57
CA ASP A 19 21.18 9.27 15.24
C ASP A 19 20.08 8.20 15.19
N ARG A 20 19.75 7.57 16.32
CA ARG A 20 18.66 6.58 16.45
C ARG A 20 17.28 7.23 16.54
N ILE A 21 17.17 8.42 17.12
CA ILE A 21 15.89 9.11 17.32
C ILE A 21 15.52 10.11 16.20
N ASN A 22 16.44 10.43 15.28
CA ASN A 22 16.20 11.43 14.23
C ASN A 22 16.33 10.85 12.81
N PRO A 23 15.26 10.26 12.25
CA PRO A 23 15.28 9.69 10.90
C PRO A 23 15.54 10.73 9.81
N ARG A 24 15.14 12.00 10.02
CA ARG A 24 15.35 13.08 9.04
C ARG A 24 16.83 13.46 8.90
N ARG A 25 17.61 13.38 9.99
CA ARG A 25 19.04 13.71 9.98
C ARG A 25 19.91 12.61 9.36
N ARG A 26 19.50 11.33 9.46
CA ARG A 26 20.15 10.22 8.75
C ARG A 26 20.12 10.44 7.24
N VAL A 27 18.98 10.81 6.67
CA VAL A 27 18.84 11.10 5.23
C VAL A 27 19.85 12.17 4.76
N PHE A 28 20.06 13.24 5.53
CA PHE A 28 21.00 14.31 5.16
C PHE A 28 22.48 13.96 5.40
N LYS A 29 22.81 13.10 6.38
CA LYS A 29 24.20 12.59 6.55
C LYS A 29 24.65 11.78 5.33
N TYR A 30 23.73 11.04 4.69
CA TYR A 30 24.04 10.21 3.53
C TYR A 30 23.92 10.95 2.18
N LEU A 31 23.27 12.12 2.14
CA LEU A 31 23.30 13.04 0.99
C LEU A 31 24.53 13.96 0.97
N GLY A 32 25.35 13.96 2.03
CA GLY A 32 26.46 14.91 2.21
C GLY A 32 27.50 14.94 1.08
N ASN A 33 27.56 13.89 0.23
CA ASN A 33 28.48 13.82 -0.91
C ASN A 33 27.79 13.91 -2.30
N ALA A 34 26.47 14.07 -2.39
CA ALA A 34 25.69 14.08 -3.65
C ALA A 34 24.85 15.36 -3.83
N GLY A 35 25.38 16.51 -3.39
CA GLY A 35 24.57 17.61 -2.88
C GLY A 35 24.04 18.69 -3.83
N GLN A 36 23.97 18.57 -5.17
CA GLN A 36 23.44 19.70 -5.97
C GLN A 36 22.49 19.40 -7.14
N LYS A 37 22.21 18.14 -7.50
CA LYS A 37 21.31 17.83 -8.64
C LYS A 37 20.52 16.52 -8.46
N VAL A 38 19.87 16.33 -7.32
CA VAL A 38 18.89 15.24 -7.17
C VAL A 38 17.54 15.72 -7.67
N THR A 39 17.16 15.32 -8.90
CA THR A 39 15.80 15.49 -9.42
C THR A 39 14.85 14.51 -8.73
N ALA A 40 13.55 14.82 -8.60
CA ALA A 40 12.55 13.92 -8.02
C ALA A 40 12.58 12.48 -8.62
N ALA A 41 12.90 12.37 -9.92
CA ALA A 41 13.07 11.08 -10.61
C ALA A 41 14.23 10.21 -10.11
N ALA A 42 15.20 10.77 -9.37
CA ALA A 42 16.36 10.05 -8.83
C ALA A 42 16.16 9.62 -7.36
N VAL A 43 15.10 10.10 -6.70
CA VAL A 43 14.80 9.73 -5.31
C VAL A 43 14.58 8.23 -5.14
N PRO A 44 13.85 7.52 -6.03
CA PRO A 44 13.71 6.06 -5.94
C PRO A 44 15.05 5.32 -6.07
N ALA A 45 15.95 5.78 -6.95
CA ALA A 45 17.26 5.17 -7.16
C ALA A 45 18.24 5.43 -5.99
N ILE A 46 18.15 6.60 -5.35
CA ILE A 46 18.92 6.92 -4.13
C ILE A 46 18.40 6.10 -2.95
N LEU A 47 17.08 5.93 -2.83
CA LEU A 47 16.49 4.97 -1.88
C LEU A 47 17.07 3.56 -2.12
N ALA A 48 17.14 3.13 -3.38
CA ALA A 48 17.72 1.85 -3.77
C ALA A 48 19.21 1.70 -3.40
N SER A 49 19.97 2.79 -3.41
CA SER A 49 21.40 2.79 -3.04
C SER A 49 21.64 2.54 -1.54
N PHE A 50 20.67 2.85 -0.68
CA PHE A 50 20.73 2.46 0.74
C PHE A 50 20.65 0.94 0.92
N PHE A 51 19.94 0.23 0.04
CA PHE A 51 19.82 -1.23 0.11
C PHE A 51 21.09 -1.96 -0.34
N ASN A 52 21.87 -1.36 -1.25
CA ASN A 52 23.07 -2.00 -1.82
C ASN A 52 24.28 -2.11 -0.87
N ARG A 53 24.36 -1.29 0.20
CA ARG A 53 25.55 -1.29 1.10
C ARG A 53 25.40 -2.17 2.33
N ALA A 54 24.18 -2.49 2.78
CA ALA A 54 23.96 -3.31 3.97
C ALA A 54 23.90 -4.82 3.68
N TYR A 55 23.61 -5.22 2.43
CA TYR A 55 23.32 -6.62 2.09
C TYR A 55 24.30 -7.28 1.10
N GLY A 56 25.33 -6.56 0.65
CA GLY A 56 26.39 -7.10 -0.22
C GLY A 56 27.29 -8.18 0.42
N GLN A 57 27.05 -8.56 1.68
CA GLN A 57 27.78 -9.59 2.40
C GLN A 57 26.83 -10.64 3.01
N THR A 58 26.56 -11.69 2.23
CA THR A 58 26.50 -13.08 2.71
C THR A 58 25.61 -13.40 3.94
N THR A 59 24.30 -13.17 3.85
CA THR A 59 23.32 -14.00 4.58
C THR A 59 22.12 -14.30 3.70
N THR A 60 21.77 -15.57 3.55
CA THR A 60 20.48 -15.99 2.99
C THR A 60 19.37 -15.40 3.85
N LEU A 61 18.41 -14.70 3.24
CA LEU A 61 17.25 -14.17 3.97
C LEU A 61 16.53 -15.33 4.70
N PRO A 62 16.08 -15.13 5.94
CA PRO A 62 15.18 -16.10 6.59
C PRO A 62 14.00 -16.40 5.67
N THR A 63 13.60 -17.67 5.59
CA THR A 63 12.56 -18.13 4.65
C THR A 63 11.28 -17.31 4.77
N ASP A 64 10.82 -17.03 5.99
CA ASP A 64 9.57 -16.29 6.19
C ASP A 64 9.69 -14.81 5.78
N VAL A 65 10.87 -14.20 5.96
CA VAL A 65 11.18 -12.85 5.46
C VAL A 65 11.15 -12.84 3.94
N GLN A 66 11.78 -13.83 3.30
CA GLN A 66 11.75 -13.95 1.85
C GLN A 66 10.32 -14.11 1.31
N LYS A 67 9.47 -14.91 1.97
CA LYS A 67 8.07 -15.08 1.57
C LYS A 67 7.27 -13.78 1.67
N VAL A 68 7.41 -13.05 2.79
CA VAL A 68 6.73 -11.75 2.99
C VAL A 68 7.16 -10.75 1.92
N LEU A 69 8.46 -10.61 1.66
CA LEU A 69 8.96 -9.70 0.61
C LEU A 69 8.56 -10.15 -0.80
N THR A 70 8.46 -11.46 -1.05
CA THR A 70 8.00 -12.00 -2.33
C THR A 70 6.52 -11.70 -2.54
N LEU A 71 5.69 -11.81 -1.50
CA LEU A 71 4.27 -11.44 -1.58
C LEU A 71 4.10 -9.94 -1.82
N ALA A 72 4.84 -9.10 -1.09
CA ALA A 72 4.87 -7.66 -1.36
C ALA A 72 5.24 -7.39 -2.83
N LEU A 73 6.31 -7.99 -3.34
CA LEU A 73 6.74 -7.80 -4.73
C LEU A 73 5.67 -8.21 -5.75
N GLN A 74 4.92 -9.28 -5.47
CA GLN A 74 3.80 -9.70 -6.32
C GLN A 74 2.67 -8.65 -6.34
N LEU A 75 2.38 -7.99 -5.21
CA LEU A 75 1.42 -6.90 -5.11
C LEU A 75 1.93 -5.64 -5.85
N GLU A 76 3.20 -5.25 -5.68
CA GLU A 76 3.75 -4.10 -6.42
C GLU A 76 3.67 -4.31 -7.95
N TYR A 77 3.87 -5.53 -8.44
CA TYR A 77 3.66 -5.83 -9.86
C TYR A 77 2.19 -5.73 -10.27
N LEU A 78 1.25 -6.19 -9.43
CA LEU A 78 -0.19 -6.05 -9.68
C LEU A 78 -0.54 -4.58 -9.90
N GLU A 79 -0.07 -3.71 -9.00
CA GLU A 79 -0.32 -2.27 -9.02
C GLU A 79 0.37 -1.56 -10.18
N PHE A 80 1.68 -1.77 -10.34
CA PHE A 80 2.46 -1.16 -11.41
C PHE A 80 1.85 -1.43 -12.79
N HIS A 81 1.55 -2.70 -13.09
CA HIS A 81 1.02 -3.07 -14.40
C HIS A 81 -0.41 -2.54 -14.61
N PHE A 82 -1.22 -2.43 -13.54
CA PHE A 82 -2.56 -1.86 -13.60
C PHE A 82 -2.50 -0.38 -13.97
N TYR A 83 -1.75 0.41 -13.20
CA TYR A 83 -1.62 1.85 -13.42
C TYR A 83 -0.92 2.18 -14.73
N ASN A 84 0.12 1.42 -15.09
CA ASN A 84 0.83 1.59 -16.35
C ASN A 84 -0.07 1.29 -17.56
N THR A 85 -0.92 0.26 -17.47
CA THR A 85 -1.89 -0.05 -18.53
C THR A 85 -2.92 1.08 -18.64
N ALA A 86 -3.49 1.53 -17.53
CA ALA A 86 -4.51 2.57 -17.51
C ALA A 86 -4.03 3.90 -18.11
N LEU A 87 -2.79 4.30 -17.88
CA LEU A 87 -2.16 5.49 -18.49
C LEU A 87 -2.08 5.39 -20.03
N GLY A 88 -2.06 4.18 -20.59
CA GLY A 88 -2.09 3.93 -22.03
C GLY A 88 -3.50 3.92 -22.64
N VAL A 89 -4.56 3.90 -21.82
CA VAL A 89 -5.94 3.83 -22.29
C VAL A 89 -6.51 5.24 -22.46
N SER A 90 -6.53 5.72 -23.72
CA SER A 90 -7.07 7.04 -24.06
C SER A 90 -8.51 7.21 -23.58
N GLY A 91 -8.77 8.23 -22.76
CA GLY A 91 -10.10 8.57 -22.27
C GLY A 91 -10.55 7.80 -21.02
N LEU A 92 -9.70 6.95 -20.42
CA LEU A 92 -10.00 6.28 -19.14
C LEU A 92 -9.71 7.19 -17.93
N ILE A 93 -8.52 7.80 -17.89
CA ILE A 93 -8.08 8.68 -16.81
C ILE A 93 -8.34 10.14 -17.23
N PRO A 94 -9.04 10.95 -16.42
CA PRO A 94 -9.17 12.38 -16.67
C PRO A 94 -7.80 13.06 -16.77
N THR A 95 -7.67 14.07 -17.65
CA THR A 95 -6.39 14.79 -17.83
C THR A 95 -5.87 15.40 -16.52
N SER A 96 -6.76 15.83 -15.62
CA SER A 96 -6.40 16.35 -14.29
C SER A 96 -5.70 15.32 -13.40
N GLU A 97 -5.99 14.02 -13.59
CA GLU A 97 -5.46 12.93 -12.75
C GLU A 97 -4.28 12.20 -13.40
N THR A 98 -3.94 12.52 -14.64
CA THR A 98 -2.85 11.84 -15.35
C THR A 98 -1.51 11.99 -14.60
N ALA A 99 -1.23 13.16 -14.03
CA ALA A 99 0.00 13.39 -13.25
C ALA A 99 0.01 12.61 -11.92
N GLY A 100 -1.14 12.51 -11.24
CA GLY A 100 -1.29 11.74 -10.01
C GLY A 100 -1.02 10.26 -10.24
N ILE A 101 -1.72 9.65 -11.21
CA ILE A 101 -1.52 8.24 -11.56
C ILE A 101 -0.12 7.97 -12.11
N THR A 102 0.48 8.91 -12.85
CA THR A 102 1.88 8.77 -13.29
C THR A 102 2.85 8.72 -12.10
N THR A 103 2.59 9.53 -11.06
CA THR A 103 3.41 9.52 -9.83
C THR A 103 3.28 8.19 -9.11
N ILE A 104 2.06 7.71 -8.89
CA ILE A 104 1.78 6.41 -8.25
C ILE A 104 2.49 5.29 -9.02
N ARG A 105 2.30 5.20 -10.34
CA ARG A 105 2.98 4.22 -11.20
C ARG A 105 4.50 4.25 -11.04
N ASN A 106 5.10 5.44 -10.94
CA ASN A 106 6.55 5.58 -10.76
C ASN A 106 7.00 5.13 -9.36
N ASP A 107 6.19 5.38 -8.33
CA ASP A 107 6.43 4.89 -6.98
C ASP A 107 6.40 3.34 -6.97
N GLU A 108 5.40 2.71 -7.61
CA GLU A 108 5.34 1.24 -7.74
C GLU A 108 6.59 0.66 -8.41
N ALA A 109 7.09 1.32 -9.46
CA ALA A 109 8.33 0.92 -10.12
C ALA A 109 9.53 1.01 -9.18
N GLY A 110 9.55 2.03 -8.31
CA GLY A 110 10.53 2.20 -7.25
C GLY A 110 10.44 1.10 -6.18
N HIS A 111 9.23 0.75 -5.74
CA HIS A 111 8.97 -0.32 -4.78
C HIS A 111 9.43 -1.69 -5.33
N ILE A 112 9.07 -2.01 -6.58
CA ILE A 112 9.57 -3.20 -7.29
C ILE A 112 11.10 -3.21 -7.28
N SER A 113 11.74 -2.10 -7.64
CA SER A 113 13.21 -2.03 -7.67
C SER A 113 13.82 -2.25 -6.28
N ALA A 114 13.24 -1.68 -5.23
CA ALA A 114 13.70 -1.83 -3.86
C ALA A 114 13.60 -3.29 -3.39
N LEU A 115 12.42 -3.91 -3.55
CA LEU A 115 12.17 -5.30 -3.15
C LEU A 115 13.04 -6.28 -3.93
N ARG A 116 13.21 -6.07 -5.24
CA ARG A 116 14.11 -6.88 -6.06
C ARG A 116 15.57 -6.75 -5.62
N GLY A 117 15.99 -5.56 -5.19
CA GLY A 117 17.32 -5.33 -4.62
C GLY A 117 17.57 -6.18 -3.37
N VAL A 118 16.57 -6.28 -2.47
CA VAL A 118 16.67 -7.08 -1.24
C VAL A 118 16.56 -8.59 -1.53
N LEU A 119 15.65 -9.00 -2.42
CA LEU A 119 15.41 -10.40 -2.77
C LEU A 119 16.51 -11.00 -3.66
N GLY A 120 17.27 -10.18 -4.39
CA GLY A 120 18.34 -10.61 -5.27
C GLY A 120 17.89 -11.62 -6.31
N THR A 121 18.61 -12.74 -6.43
CA THR A 121 18.31 -13.81 -7.39
C THR A 121 17.01 -14.56 -7.08
N SER A 122 16.47 -14.43 -5.87
CA SER A 122 15.19 -15.04 -5.48
C SER A 122 13.98 -14.20 -5.90
N ALA A 123 14.18 -13.00 -6.47
CA ALA A 123 13.09 -12.11 -6.83
C ALA A 123 12.34 -12.59 -8.10
N PRO A 124 11.07 -13.01 -8.00
CA PRO A 124 10.31 -13.38 -9.19
C PRO A 124 10.04 -12.16 -10.09
N SER A 125 9.61 -12.44 -11.32
CA SER A 125 9.18 -11.41 -12.28
C SER A 125 7.86 -11.82 -12.89
N TYR A 126 6.94 -10.86 -12.93
CA TYR A 126 5.61 -11.03 -13.51
C TYR A 126 5.37 -9.95 -14.56
N LEU A 127 4.70 -10.33 -15.64
CA LEU A 127 4.28 -9.50 -16.74
C LEU A 127 2.81 -9.10 -16.55
N VAL A 128 2.37 -8.06 -17.24
CA VAL A 128 0.94 -7.66 -17.26
C VAL A 128 0.01 -8.83 -17.62
N THR A 129 0.45 -9.74 -18.49
CA THR A 129 -0.32 -10.93 -18.90
C THR A 129 -0.46 -11.99 -17.81
N ASP A 130 0.29 -11.89 -16.73
CA ASP A 130 0.18 -12.79 -15.58
C ASP A 130 -1.00 -12.41 -14.68
N PHE A 131 -1.55 -11.20 -14.84
CA PHE A 131 -2.67 -10.68 -14.04
C PHE A 131 -4.00 -10.74 -14.80
N ASP A 132 -5.09 -10.93 -14.07
CA ASP A 132 -6.47 -10.82 -14.54
C ASP A 132 -7.18 -9.66 -13.84
N TYR A 133 -7.07 -8.46 -14.42
CA TYR A 133 -7.68 -7.24 -13.85
C TYR A 133 -9.20 -7.22 -13.89
N SER A 134 -9.85 -8.26 -14.43
CA SER A 134 -11.29 -8.39 -14.27
C SER A 134 -11.69 -8.79 -12.85
N GLY A 135 -10.78 -9.31 -12.03
CA GLY A 135 -11.12 -9.90 -10.73
C GLY A 135 -11.81 -11.26 -10.85
N GLY A 136 -11.67 -11.92 -12.00
CA GLY A 136 -12.32 -13.18 -12.35
C GLY A 136 -11.49 -14.44 -12.08
N GLY A 137 -10.32 -14.33 -11.45
CA GLY A 137 -9.46 -15.46 -11.13
C GLY A 137 -8.92 -16.20 -12.37
N GLY A 138 -8.72 -15.49 -13.47
CA GLY A 138 -8.22 -16.01 -14.74
C GLY A 138 -9.30 -16.34 -15.76
N THR A 139 -10.57 -16.08 -15.43
CA THR A 139 -11.68 -16.20 -16.38
C THR A 139 -11.83 -14.96 -17.28
N GLY A 140 -11.28 -13.81 -16.87
CA GLY A 140 -11.53 -12.53 -17.55
C GLY A 140 -12.95 -12.00 -17.35
N MET A 141 -13.77 -12.65 -16.51
CA MET A 141 -15.20 -12.36 -16.33
C MET A 141 -15.55 -11.96 -14.89
N GLY A 142 -14.72 -11.12 -14.28
CA GLY A 142 -14.97 -10.64 -12.92
C GLY A 142 -15.64 -9.26 -12.82
N PRO A 143 -15.91 -8.81 -11.57
CA PRO A 143 -16.60 -7.56 -11.27
C PRO A 143 -15.87 -6.28 -11.72
N THR A 144 -14.56 -6.35 -11.98
CA THR A 144 -13.75 -5.21 -12.45
C THR A 144 -13.38 -5.31 -13.93
N ALA A 145 -14.06 -6.15 -14.72
CA ALA A 145 -13.74 -6.40 -16.14
C ALA A 145 -13.63 -5.13 -17.01
N SER A 146 -14.39 -4.07 -16.68
CA SER A 146 -14.34 -2.80 -17.43
C SER A 146 -13.40 -1.75 -16.85
N ALA A 147 -12.63 -2.06 -15.80
CA ALA A 147 -11.75 -1.11 -15.11
C ALA A 147 -10.61 -0.56 -15.99
N LEU A 148 -10.24 -1.27 -17.06
CA LEU A 148 -9.21 -0.85 -18.02
C LEU A 148 -9.78 -0.55 -19.42
N VAL A 149 -11.08 -0.25 -19.50
CA VAL A 149 -11.78 0.00 -20.77
C VAL A 149 -12.31 1.44 -20.80
N ALA A 150 -11.89 2.21 -21.81
CA ALA A 150 -12.44 3.56 -22.04
C ALA A 150 -13.94 3.53 -22.40
N ASN A 151 -14.63 4.64 -22.14
CA ASN A 151 -16.03 4.91 -22.54
C ASN A 151 -17.10 3.96 -21.96
N GLY A 152 -17.40 4.16 -20.67
CA GLY A 152 -18.71 3.82 -20.10
C GLY A 152 -19.66 5.02 -20.14
N ALA A 153 -20.96 4.80 -19.99
CA ALA A 153 -21.92 5.89 -19.80
C ALA A 153 -21.50 6.75 -18.58
N GLY A 154 -21.35 8.06 -18.75
CA GLY A 154 -21.09 9.00 -17.66
C GLY A 154 -19.80 8.77 -16.86
N ASN A 155 -18.71 8.27 -17.47
CA ASN A 155 -17.43 7.98 -16.82
C ASN A 155 -17.45 6.80 -15.79
N ALA A 156 -18.42 5.89 -15.90
CA ALA A 156 -18.55 4.76 -14.98
C ALA A 156 -17.31 3.85 -14.94
N ASN A 157 -16.61 3.64 -16.07
CA ASN A 157 -15.41 2.80 -16.12
C ASN A 157 -14.19 3.50 -15.49
N GLY A 158 -14.06 4.82 -15.64
CA GLY A 158 -13.03 5.57 -14.92
C GLY A 158 -13.26 5.54 -13.41
N ALA A 159 -14.52 5.64 -12.97
CA ALA A 159 -14.86 5.44 -11.56
C ALA A 159 -14.49 4.02 -11.08
N LEU A 160 -14.72 3.00 -11.89
CA LEU A 160 -14.31 1.63 -11.60
C LEU A 160 -12.78 1.45 -11.56
N PHE A 161 -12.04 2.14 -12.43
CA PHE A 161 -10.57 2.19 -12.36
C PHE A 161 -10.09 2.70 -11.00
N PHE A 162 -10.56 3.88 -10.57
CA PHE A 162 -10.15 4.44 -9.28
C PHE A 162 -10.62 3.59 -8.09
N ALA A 163 -11.77 2.91 -8.21
CA ALA A 163 -12.25 1.95 -7.24
C ALA A 163 -11.33 0.72 -7.12
N ALA A 164 -10.91 0.15 -8.25
CA ALA A 164 -9.97 -0.98 -8.27
C ALA A 164 -8.58 -0.56 -7.77
N GLY A 165 -8.09 0.61 -8.18
CA GLY A 165 -6.82 1.16 -7.69
C GLY A 165 -6.80 1.35 -6.17
N GLN A 166 -7.87 1.91 -5.59
CA GLN A 166 -8.02 1.98 -4.14
C GLN A 166 -7.94 0.58 -3.49
N ALA A 167 -8.64 -0.40 -4.06
CA ALA A 167 -8.68 -1.74 -3.50
C ALA A 167 -7.30 -2.43 -3.53
N PHE A 168 -6.52 -2.22 -4.59
CA PHE A 168 -5.17 -2.78 -4.68
C PHE A 168 -4.24 -2.16 -3.65
N SER A 169 -4.15 -0.82 -3.59
CA SER A 169 -3.27 -0.14 -2.65
C SER A 169 -3.72 -0.32 -1.18
N ASP A 170 -5.03 -0.50 -0.91
CA ASP A 170 -5.51 -0.91 0.42
C ASP A 170 -5.01 -2.33 0.78
N VAL A 171 -5.09 -3.30 -0.14
CA VAL A 171 -4.53 -4.64 0.10
C VAL A 171 -3.01 -4.58 0.30
N GLY A 172 -2.30 -3.83 -0.54
CA GLY A 172 -0.85 -3.62 -0.46
C GLY A 172 -0.43 -3.06 0.89
N GLN A 173 -1.05 -1.95 1.30
CA GLN A 173 -0.81 -1.34 2.61
C GLN A 173 -1.07 -2.31 3.76
N ARG A 174 -2.24 -2.98 3.79
CA ARG A 174 -2.60 -3.92 4.86
C ARG A 174 -1.65 -5.13 4.88
N ALA A 175 -1.16 -5.58 3.72
CA ALA A 175 -0.17 -6.65 3.60
C ALA A 175 1.19 -6.24 4.17
N TYR A 176 1.68 -5.02 3.88
CA TYR A 176 2.90 -4.51 4.49
C TYR A 176 2.80 -4.43 6.00
N LYS A 177 1.67 -3.92 6.53
CA LYS A 177 1.45 -3.85 7.98
C LYS A 177 1.40 -5.26 8.60
N GLY A 178 0.73 -6.21 7.95
CA GLY A 178 0.64 -7.59 8.41
C GLY A 178 1.95 -8.37 8.33
N GLY A 179 2.83 -8.04 7.37
CA GLY A 179 4.18 -8.61 7.26
C GLY A 179 5.19 -8.02 8.24
N ALA A 180 4.95 -6.82 8.78
CA ALA A 180 5.88 -6.10 9.63
C ALA A 180 6.38 -6.91 10.85
N PRO A 181 5.56 -7.68 11.58
CA PRO A 181 6.03 -8.53 12.67
C PRO A 181 7.08 -9.56 12.23
N THR A 182 6.93 -10.18 11.06
CA THR A 182 7.88 -11.15 10.48
C THR A 182 9.22 -10.48 10.13
N LEU A 183 9.18 -9.22 9.72
CA LEU A 183 10.37 -8.42 9.42
C LEU A 183 11.05 -7.87 10.69
N ASN A 184 10.40 -7.94 11.85
CA ASN A 184 10.86 -7.33 13.10
C ASN A 184 11.85 -8.22 13.87
N THR A 185 12.90 -8.70 13.19
CA THR A 185 13.98 -9.47 13.82
C THR A 185 15.22 -8.61 14.06
N THR A 186 16.18 -9.08 14.86
CA THR A 186 17.47 -8.39 15.05
C THR A 186 18.24 -8.23 13.73
N GLY A 187 18.13 -9.19 12.80
CA GLY A 187 18.89 -9.20 11.54
C GLY A 187 18.21 -8.53 10.36
N THR A 188 16.97 -8.03 10.53
CA THR A 188 16.16 -7.50 9.41
C THR A 188 15.56 -6.13 9.70
N LYS A 189 16.14 -5.37 10.64
CA LYS A 189 15.64 -4.03 11.00
C LYS A 189 15.67 -3.05 9.84
N ASP A 190 16.71 -3.08 9.02
CA ASP A 190 16.82 -2.22 7.84
C ASP A 190 15.76 -2.59 6.79
N ILE A 191 15.44 -3.88 6.65
CA ILE A 191 14.36 -4.36 5.78
C ILE A 191 12.99 -3.91 6.32
N LEU A 192 12.77 -4.00 7.63
CA LEU A 192 11.54 -3.49 8.25
C LEU A 192 11.41 -1.98 8.02
N GLU A 193 12.47 -1.20 8.23
CA GLU A 193 12.45 0.25 7.96
C GLU A 193 12.12 0.54 6.50
N ALA A 194 12.71 -0.20 5.55
CA ALA A 194 12.40 -0.10 4.13
C ALA A 194 10.91 -0.40 3.83
N ALA A 195 10.40 -1.51 4.36
CA ALA A 195 9.02 -1.93 4.17
C ALA A 195 8.03 -0.92 4.77
N LEU A 196 8.32 -0.34 5.93
CA LEU A 196 7.49 0.70 6.55
C LEU A 196 7.53 2.04 5.80
N ASN A 197 8.64 2.35 5.11
CA ASN A 197 8.70 3.50 4.22
C ASN A 197 7.81 3.30 2.98
N ILE A 198 7.82 2.10 2.38
CA ILE A 198 6.91 1.76 1.27
C ILE A 198 5.46 1.82 1.75
N HIS A 199 5.13 1.19 2.87
CA HIS A 199 3.80 1.29 3.49
C HIS A 199 3.32 2.73 3.66
N SER A 200 4.21 3.66 4.05
CA SER A 200 3.85 5.08 4.17
C SER A 200 3.55 5.74 2.82
N VAL A 201 4.14 5.27 1.72
CA VAL A 201 3.85 5.74 0.36
C VAL A 201 2.50 5.17 -0.10
N GLU A 202 2.26 3.87 0.11
CA GLU A 202 0.95 3.23 -0.15
C GLU A 202 -0.19 3.97 0.54
N ALA A 203 -0.02 4.34 1.82
CA ALA A 203 -1.02 5.12 2.55
C ALA A 203 -1.34 6.48 1.87
N ARG A 204 -0.37 7.09 1.17
CA ARG A 204 -0.59 8.33 0.40
C ARG A 204 -1.33 8.05 -0.90
N HIS A 205 -1.04 6.95 -1.59
CA HIS A 205 -1.78 6.51 -2.78
C HIS A 205 -3.24 6.22 -2.43
N ASN A 206 -3.48 5.48 -1.35
CA ASN A 206 -4.80 5.23 -0.75
C ASN A 206 -5.58 6.53 -0.49
N SER A 207 -4.93 7.54 0.09
CA SER A 207 -5.52 8.85 0.32
C SER A 207 -5.86 9.59 -0.99
N HIS A 208 -5.00 9.48 -2.01
CA HIS A 208 -5.22 10.07 -3.32
C HIS A 208 -6.42 9.42 -4.03
N PHE A 209 -6.47 8.09 -4.15
CA PHE A 209 -7.59 7.38 -4.77
C PHE A 209 -8.93 7.76 -4.13
N ARG A 210 -9.00 7.78 -2.80
CA ARG A 210 -10.19 8.22 -2.05
C ARG A 210 -10.57 9.66 -2.39
N THR A 211 -9.58 10.55 -2.47
CA THR A 211 -9.79 11.96 -2.81
C THR A 211 -10.35 12.15 -4.21
N VAL A 212 -9.82 11.43 -5.20
CA VAL A 212 -10.33 11.46 -6.57
C VAL A 212 -11.76 10.92 -6.64
N ARG A 213 -12.04 9.79 -5.95
CA ARG A 213 -13.39 9.22 -5.89
C ARG A 213 -14.42 10.19 -5.30
N ARG A 214 -14.07 10.96 -4.26
CA ARG A 214 -14.96 12.03 -3.75
C ARG A 214 -15.30 13.08 -4.81
N ALA A 215 -14.29 13.54 -5.56
CA ALA A 215 -14.50 14.58 -6.57
C ALA A 215 -15.40 14.09 -7.73
N ILE A 216 -15.31 12.82 -8.11
CA ILE A 216 -16.16 12.20 -9.15
C ILE A 216 -17.65 12.30 -8.76
N VAL A 217 -18.00 12.09 -7.49
CA VAL A 217 -19.40 12.12 -7.01
C VAL A 217 -19.96 13.53 -6.87
N ALA A 218 -19.10 14.54 -6.65
CA ALA A 218 -19.52 15.92 -6.50
C ALA A 218 -19.76 16.67 -7.84
N ASN A 219 -19.72 15.97 -8.98
CA ASN A 219 -19.84 16.51 -10.34
C ASN A 219 -18.97 17.77 -10.59
N SER A 220 -17.88 17.88 -9.84
CA SER A 220 -16.94 18.99 -9.81
C SER A 220 -15.54 18.40 -9.91
N LEU A 221 -15.02 18.40 -11.14
CA LEU A 221 -13.64 18.05 -11.41
C LEU A 221 -12.73 18.97 -10.59
N GLY A 222 -12.02 18.40 -9.62
CA GLY A 222 -10.85 19.04 -9.02
C GLY A 222 -11.09 19.85 -7.76
N SER A 223 -11.48 19.18 -6.66
CA SER A 223 -11.06 19.66 -5.36
C SER A 223 -10.91 18.53 -4.35
N ALA A 224 -9.73 18.44 -3.74
CA ALA A 224 -9.53 17.68 -2.50
C ALA A 224 -10.41 18.15 -1.33
N MET A 225 -11.23 19.19 -1.55
CA MET A 225 -12.21 19.78 -0.61
C MET A 225 -13.66 19.32 -0.85
N ALA A 226 -13.93 18.37 -1.77
CA ALA A 226 -15.24 17.74 -1.81
C ALA A 226 -15.53 17.10 -0.44
N ALA A 227 -16.60 17.55 0.23
CA ALA A 227 -16.95 17.10 1.57
C ALA A 227 -17.18 15.59 1.57
N ALA A 228 -16.67 14.90 2.60
CA ALA A 228 -17.04 13.50 2.83
C ALA A 228 -18.55 13.45 3.07
N VAL A 229 -19.26 12.62 2.31
CA VAL A 229 -20.70 12.43 2.44
C VAL A 229 -21.01 10.94 2.40
N SER A 230 -21.95 10.52 3.24
CA SER A 230 -22.53 9.18 3.12
C SER A 230 -23.40 9.13 1.85
N PRO A 231 -23.35 8.05 1.05
CA PRO A 231 -22.68 6.78 1.34
C PRO A 231 -21.20 6.73 0.90
N TYR A 232 -20.34 6.10 1.72
CA TYR A 232 -18.88 6.12 1.56
C TYR A 232 -18.35 5.35 0.34
N ASP A 233 -19.16 4.47 -0.24
CA ASP A 233 -18.83 3.79 -1.50
C ASP A 233 -18.92 4.69 -2.74
N ALA A 234 -19.52 5.86 -2.60
CA ALA A 234 -19.52 6.92 -3.60
C ALA A 234 -18.50 8.01 -3.21
N ALA A 235 -18.57 8.54 -1.98
CA ALA A 235 -17.71 9.63 -1.52
C ALA A 235 -16.90 9.23 -0.26
N PRO A 236 -15.81 8.47 -0.43
CA PRO A 236 -15.05 7.92 0.70
C PRO A 236 -14.31 9.02 1.46
N LYS A 237 -14.15 8.86 2.78
CA LYS A 237 -13.19 9.69 3.54
C LYS A 237 -11.77 9.45 3.03
N SER A 238 -10.80 10.29 3.40
CA SER A 238 -9.39 10.06 3.05
C SER A 238 -8.73 8.92 3.84
N TRP A 239 -9.48 8.35 4.79
CA TRP A 239 -9.15 7.23 5.65
C TRP A 239 -10.36 6.27 5.68
N ILE A 240 -10.21 5.10 6.29
CA ILE A 240 -11.30 4.10 6.38
C ILE A 240 -12.21 4.45 7.56
N ASN A 241 -13.54 4.40 7.36
CA ASN A 241 -14.51 4.47 8.45
C ASN A 241 -15.21 3.12 8.57
N LEU A 242 -15.04 2.45 9.71
CA LEU A 242 -15.52 1.09 9.94
C LEU A 242 -15.01 0.17 8.81
N ILE A 243 -15.89 -0.45 8.03
CA ILE A 243 -15.54 -1.25 6.85
C ILE A 243 -15.74 -0.50 5.53
N ASP A 244 -15.84 0.84 5.57
CA ASP A 244 -16.09 1.72 4.42
C ASP A 244 -17.32 1.32 3.58
N ASN A 245 -18.39 0.87 4.23
CA ASN A 245 -19.57 0.27 3.58
C ASN A 245 -19.22 -0.92 2.64
N GLY A 246 -18.24 -1.73 3.02
CA GLY A 246 -17.71 -2.82 2.19
C GLY A 246 -16.84 -2.35 1.02
N GLY A 247 -16.38 -1.10 1.07
CA GLY A 247 -15.49 -0.50 0.07
C GLY A 247 -16.19 -0.01 -1.21
N PRO A 248 -15.38 0.29 -2.24
CA PRO A 248 -15.86 0.75 -3.53
C PRO A 248 -16.91 -0.17 -4.17
N THR A 249 -17.99 0.43 -4.69
CA THR A 249 -19.03 -0.27 -5.45
C THR A 249 -18.74 -0.19 -6.95
N ALA A 250 -18.71 -1.33 -7.63
CA ALA A 250 -18.56 -1.41 -9.08
C ALA A 250 -19.88 -1.06 -9.81
N PRO A 251 -19.85 -0.68 -11.10
CA PRO A 251 -21.04 -0.34 -11.89
C PRO A 251 -22.14 -1.42 -11.93
N ASN A 252 -21.79 -2.69 -11.69
CA ASN A 252 -22.73 -3.80 -11.57
C ASN A 252 -23.28 -3.99 -10.13
N ASN A 253 -23.08 -3.01 -9.25
CA ASN A 253 -23.43 -3.00 -7.82
C ASN A 253 -22.69 -4.02 -6.94
N SER A 254 -21.68 -4.71 -7.47
CA SER A 254 -20.83 -5.57 -6.64
C SER A 254 -19.82 -4.74 -5.82
N LYS A 255 -19.35 -5.29 -4.71
CA LYS A 255 -18.28 -4.71 -3.88
C LYS A 255 -17.04 -5.59 -3.94
N PRO A 256 -16.28 -5.55 -5.04
CA PRO A 256 -15.16 -6.47 -5.29
C PRO A 256 -14.06 -6.37 -4.23
N ALA A 257 -13.98 -5.24 -3.52
CA ALA A 257 -13.01 -4.99 -2.48
C ALA A 257 -13.52 -5.29 -1.06
N ASN A 258 -14.73 -5.84 -0.86
CA ASN A 258 -15.28 -6.03 0.48
C ASN A 258 -14.36 -6.87 1.39
N ALA A 259 -13.74 -7.91 0.84
CA ALA A 259 -12.77 -8.73 1.56
C ALA A 259 -11.55 -7.94 2.08
N VAL A 260 -11.20 -6.82 1.43
CA VAL A 260 -10.09 -5.93 1.79
C VAL A 260 -10.34 -5.19 3.10
N TYR A 261 -11.58 -5.06 3.57
CA TYR A 261 -11.91 -4.34 4.83
C TYR A 261 -12.31 -5.29 5.97
N ASN A 262 -12.47 -6.58 5.66
CA ASN A 262 -12.84 -7.61 6.62
C ASN A 262 -11.62 -8.10 7.41
N ALA A 263 -11.88 -8.93 8.41
CA ALA A 263 -10.84 -9.55 9.22
C ALA A 263 -10.09 -10.61 8.42
N GLY A 264 -8.78 -10.72 8.68
CA GLY A 264 -7.99 -11.87 8.32
C GLY A 264 -8.12 -13.01 9.33
N ASN A 265 -7.13 -13.89 9.34
CA ASN A 265 -7.08 -15.13 10.08
C ASN A 265 -5.73 -15.31 10.82
N PRO A 266 -5.74 -15.45 12.16
CA PRO A 266 -6.90 -15.30 13.04
C PRO A 266 -7.31 -13.82 13.17
N ALA A 267 -8.62 -13.57 13.23
CA ALA A 267 -9.18 -12.22 13.37
C ALA A 267 -8.70 -11.47 14.62
N ALA A 268 -8.23 -12.18 15.65
CA ALA A 268 -7.64 -11.58 16.85
C ALA A 268 -6.33 -10.82 16.55
N ASN A 269 -5.58 -11.25 15.54
CA ASN A 269 -4.32 -10.64 15.14
C ASN A 269 -4.48 -9.75 13.90
N TYR A 270 -5.50 -10.05 13.08
CA TYR A 270 -5.80 -9.36 11.83
C TYR A 270 -7.28 -8.97 11.83
N PRO A 271 -7.69 -8.02 12.68
CA PRO A 271 -9.09 -7.68 12.80
C PRO A 271 -9.58 -6.95 11.54
N ALA A 272 -10.90 -6.85 11.40
CA ALA A 272 -11.50 -6.02 10.36
C ALA A 272 -11.20 -4.54 10.63
N GLU A 273 -11.29 -3.70 9.61
CA GLU A 273 -11.08 -2.24 9.73
C GLU A 273 -12.04 -1.58 10.75
N SER A 274 -13.19 -2.20 11.02
CA SER A 274 -14.11 -1.77 12.09
C SER A 274 -13.63 -2.10 13.51
N ASN A 275 -12.37 -2.50 13.70
CA ASN A 275 -11.82 -2.83 14.99
C ASN A 275 -11.83 -1.62 15.94
N THR A 276 -12.19 -1.88 17.20
CA THR A 276 -12.16 -0.86 18.25
C THR A 276 -11.18 -1.18 19.37
N THR A 277 -10.44 -2.28 19.27
CA THR A 277 -9.56 -2.78 20.32
C THR A 277 -8.12 -2.79 19.84
N GLN A 278 -7.26 -1.99 20.47
CA GLN A 278 -5.83 -1.93 20.17
C GLN A 278 -5.04 -2.43 21.38
N ALA A 279 -4.09 -3.34 21.14
CA ALA A 279 -3.26 -3.91 22.21
C ALA A 279 -4.08 -4.37 23.43
N THR A 280 -5.19 -5.09 23.18
CA THR A 280 -6.17 -5.59 24.18
C THR A 280 -7.05 -4.55 24.87
N VAL A 281 -6.89 -3.26 24.56
CA VAL A 281 -7.68 -2.17 25.14
C VAL A 281 -8.79 -1.77 24.17
N ASN A 282 -10.05 -1.90 24.59
CA ASN A 282 -11.17 -1.36 23.83
C ASN A 282 -11.17 0.17 23.96
N LEU A 283 -10.81 0.87 22.89
CA LEU A 283 -10.62 2.32 22.92
C LEU A 283 -11.93 3.08 23.12
N THR A 284 -13.08 2.49 22.78
CA THR A 284 -14.40 3.13 22.98
C THR A 284 -14.75 3.30 24.46
N THR A 285 -14.11 2.56 25.37
CA THR A 285 -14.36 2.68 26.82
C THR A 285 -13.49 3.73 27.50
N LEU A 286 -12.46 4.26 26.81
CA LEU A 286 -11.54 5.24 27.36
C LEU A 286 -12.13 6.66 27.40
N ASN A 287 -13.05 6.97 26.48
CA ASN A 287 -13.75 8.25 26.44
C ASN A 287 -15.09 8.10 25.71
N ALA A 288 -16.17 8.68 26.24
CA ALA A 288 -17.49 8.64 25.62
C ALA A 288 -17.56 9.28 24.21
N THR A 289 -16.58 10.11 23.84
CA THR A 289 -16.47 10.68 22.48
C THR A 289 -15.79 9.75 21.48
N TYR A 290 -15.11 8.68 21.94
CA TYR A 290 -14.45 7.70 21.08
C TYR A 290 -15.47 6.68 20.57
N THR A 291 -16.29 7.11 19.60
CA THR A 291 -17.22 6.23 18.90
C THR A 291 -16.46 5.15 18.10
N ALA A 292 -17.11 4.03 17.79
CA ALA A 292 -16.51 2.98 16.96
C ALA A 292 -15.97 3.52 15.62
N ALA A 293 -16.72 4.43 14.98
CA ALA A 293 -16.27 5.13 13.78
C ALA A 293 -14.98 5.92 14.04
N ALA A 294 -14.98 6.81 15.04
CA ALA A 294 -13.80 7.62 15.37
C ALA A 294 -12.56 6.78 15.71
N VAL A 295 -12.74 5.62 16.36
CA VAL A 295 -11.65 4.69 16.65
C VAL A 295 -11.13 4.03 15.37
N SER A 296 -12.00 3.44 14.55
CA SER A 296 -11.59 2.82 13.27
C SER A 296 -10.88 3.81 12.34
N GLU A 297 -11.28 5.07 12.36
CA GLU A 297 -10.69 6.12 11.51
C GLU A 297 -9.24 6.48 11.87
N ALA A 298 -8.74 6.02 13.02
CA ALA A 298 -7.38 6.30 13.48
C ALA A 298 -6.37 5.19 13.14
N PHE A 299 -6.83 4.03 12.66
CA PHE A 299 -5.99 2.86 12.42
C PHE A 299 -6.40 2.14 11.14
N ASP A 300 -5.44 1.88 10.26
CA ASP A 300 -5.61 0.86 9.22
C ASP A 300 -5.18 -0.49 9.80
N GLU A 301 -5.97 -1.56 9.69
CA GLU A 301 -5.69 -2.85 10.30
C GLU A 301 -4.84 -3.77 9.42
N PRO A 302 -3.98 -4.64 9.96
CA PRO A 302 -3.18 -5.55 9.14
C PRO A 302 -4.02 -6.69 8.54
N LEU A 303 -3.56 -7.26 7.43
CA LEU A 303 -4.03 -8.56 6.92
C LEU A 303 -2.94 -9.61 6.95
N ASP A 304 -3.32 -10.86 7.24
CA ASP A 304 -2.39 -11.98 7.15
C ASP A 304 -2.09 -12.32 5.67
N PRO A 305 -0.92 -12.91 5.38
CA PRO A 305 -0.52 -13.26 4.02
C PRO A 305 -1.48 -14.19 3.27
N GLY A 306 -2.15 -15.12 3.95
CA GLY A 306 -3.09 -16.06 3.32
C GLY A 306 -4.39 -15.39 2.90
N THR A 307 -4.89 -14.46 3.71
CA THR A 307 -6.04 -13.61 3.35
C THR A 307 -5.68 -12.67 2.19
N VAL A 308 -4.50 -12.05 2.23
CA VAL A 308 -3.97 -11.23 1.12
C VAL A 308 -3.91 -12.04 -0.18
N GLN A 309 -3.36 -13.25 -0.14
CA GLN A 309 -3.32 -14.13 -1.32
C GLN A 309 -4.71 -14.51 -1.81
N THR A 310 -5.63 -14.82 -0.90
CA THR A 310 -7.02 -15.16 -1.27
C THR A 310 -7.68 -14.02 -2.04
N ILE A 311 -7.44 -12.77 -1.62
CA ILE A 311 -7.93 -11.57 -2.32
C ILE A 311 -7.23 -11.43 -3.68
N ALA A 312 -5.90 -11.49 -3.68
CA ALA A 312 -5.07 -11.27 -4.88
C ALA A 312 -5.23 -12.37 -5.95
N LEU A 313 -5.62 -13.59 -5.56
CA LEU A 313 -5.90 -14.70 -6.46
C LEU A 313 -7.07 -14.42 -7.41
N ASN A 314 -8.00 -13.54 -7.04
CA ASN A 314 -9.03 -13.05 -7.96
C ASN A 314 -8.43 -12.28 -9.14
N PHE A 315 -7.22 -11.74 -8.99
CA PHE A 315 -6.52 -10.94 -10.00
C PHE A 315 -5.38 -11.70 -10.68
N THR A 316 -5.39 -13.04 -10.60
CA THR A 316 -4.36 -13.89 -11.18
C THR A 316 -4.87 -14.58 -12.43
N SER A 317 -4.18 -14.40 -13.56
CA SER A 317 -4.48 -15.13 -14.80
C SER A 317 -4.06 -16.61 -14.71
N VAL A 318 -4.46 -17.40 -15.71
CA VAL A 318 -3.94 -18.78 -15.86
C VAL A 318 -2.41 -18.79 -15.99
N ALA A 319 -1.83 -17.84 -16.72
CA ALA A 319 -0.38 -17.71 -16.89
C ALA A 319 0.33 -17.34 -15.58
N GLY A 320 -0.27 -16.45 -14.79
CA GLY A 320 0.24 -16.07 -13.47
C GLY A 320 0.22 -17.23 -12.49
N LYS A 321 -0.87 -18.01 -12.46
CA LYS A 321 -0.97 -19.23 -11.64
C LYS A 321 0.09 -20.25 -12.01
N ALA A 322 0.37 -20.43 -13.31
CA ALA A 322 1.45 -21.32 -13.76
C ALA A 322 2.85 -20.88 -13.28
N LYS A 323 3.02 -19.59 -12.92
CA LYS A 323 4.24 -19.02 -12.32
C LYS A 323 4.18 -18.90 -10.79
N GLY A 324 3.18 -19.48 -10.13
CA GLY A 324 3.00 -19.42 -8.67
C GLY A 324 2.65 -18.04 -8.12
N LEU A 325 2.11 -17.13 -8.95
CA LEU A 325 1.67 -15.80 -8.53
C LEU A 325 0.60 -15.92 -7.43
N PHE A 326 0.86 -15.34 -6.26
CA PHE A 326 -0.01 -15.39 -5.06
C PHE A 326 -0.33 -16.81 -4.54
N GLN A 327 0.58 -17.78 -4.73
CA GLN A 327 0.39 -19.18 -4.30
C GLN A 327 1.47 -19.69 -3.32
N GLN A 328 2.17 -18.78 -2.64
CA GLN A 328 3.15 -19.13 -1.61
C GLN A 328 2.46 -19.74 -0.38
N VAL A 329 3.09 -20.73 0.26
CA VAL A 329 2.60 -21.30 1.52
C VAL A 329 3.24 -20.55 2.69
N PHE A 330 2.42 -19.93 3.53
CA PHE A 330 2.85 -19.17 4.72
C PHE A 330 2.76 -20.02 5.98
#